data_AF-C5I4C7-F1
#
_entry.id   AF-C5I4C7-F1
#
_cell.length_a   1.000
_cell.length_b   1.000
_cell.length_c   1.000
_cell.angle_alpha   90.00
_cell.angle_beta   90.00
_cell.angle_gamma   90.00
#
_symmetry.space_group_name_H-M   'P 1'
#
loop_
_entity.id
_entity.type
_entity.pdbx_description
1 polymer ?
#
loop_
_entity_poly.entity_id
_entity_poly.type
_entity_poly.pdbx_seq_one_letter_code
_entity_poly.pdbx_strand_id
1 'polypeptide(L)'
;TRRKAEVAKAKEPGLRKRVEEAEKKVTEAKQKLDAERAKEVALQAKIAELENEVYRLETELKGIDESDSEDYVKEGLRAPLQSELDAKRTKLSTLEELSDKIDELDAEIAKLEKNVEYFKKTDAEQTEQYLAAAEKDLADKKAELEKTEADLKKAVNEPEKPAEETPAPAPKPEQPAEQPKPAPAPQPAPAPKPEKTDDQQAEEDYARRSEEEYNRLPQQQPPKAEKPAPAPKP
;
A
#
# COMPACT_ATOMS: atom_id res chain seq x y z
N THR A 1 -0.03 17.79 -58.00
CA THR A 1 -1.03 18.41 -58.90
C THR A 1 -1.48 19.75 -58.33
N ARG A 2 -1.83 20.72 -59.18
CA ARG A 2 -2.24 22.08 -58.78
C ARG A 2 -3.37 22.09 -57.72
N ARG A 3 -4.33 21.16 -57.83
CA ARG A 3 -5.38 20.91 -56.83
C ARG A 3 -4.87 20.54 -55.43
N LYS A 4 -3.82 19.71 -55.32
CA LYS A 4 -3.26 19.32 -54.00
C LYS A 4 -2.65 20.53 -53.29
N ALA A 5 -1.92 21.37 -54.02
CA ALA A 5 -1.33 22.59 -53.46
C ALA A 5 -2.39 23.61 -53.01
N GLU A 6 -3.51 23.72 -53.75
CA GLU A 6 -4.63 24.59 -53.39
C GLU A 6 -5.34 24.13 -52.11
N VAL A 7 -5.55 22.82 -51.96
CA VAL A 7 -6.15 22.23 -50.75
C VAL A 7 -5.23 22.40 -49.54
N ALA A 8 -3.92 22.18 -49.69
CA ALA A 8 -2.95 22.41 -48.62
C ALA A 8 -2.94 23.87 -48.15
N LYS A 9 -2.97 24.82 -49.10
CA LYS A 9 -3.01 26.27 -48.81
C LYS A 9 -4.30 26.71 -48.10
N ALA A 10 -5.42 26.05 -48.37
CA ALA A 10 -6.69 26.32 -47.69
C ALA A 10 -6.71 25.80 -46.24
N LYS A 11 -5.99 24.72 -45.93
CA LYS A 11 -5.90 24.13 -44.58
C LYS A 11 -4.83 24.79 -43.68
N GLU A 12 -3.82 25.39 -44.28
CA GLU A 12 -2.68 26.02 -43.61
C GLU A 12 -3.05 26.93 -42.41
N PRO A 13 -4.03 27.86 -42.49
CA PRO A 13 -4.39 28.70 -41.34
C PRO A 13 -4.99 27.91 -40.17
N GLY A 14 -5.72 26.81 -40.44
CA GLY A 14 -6.25 25.94 -39.39
C GLY A 14 -5.15 25.13 -38.70
N LEU A 15 -4.17 24.65 -39.47
CA LEU A 15 -3.00 23.95 -38.95
C LEU A 15 -2.12 24.86 -38.09
N ARG A 16 -1.86 26.10 -38.55
CA ARG A 16 -1.10 27.09 -37.78
C ARG A 16 -1.70 27.35 -36.40
N LYS A 17 -3.03 27.51 -36.32
CA LYS A 17 -3.74 27.67 -35.04
C LYS A 17 -3.59 26.46 -34.12
N ARG A 18 -3.66 25.24 -34.67
CA ARG A 18 -3.45 24.01 -33.89
C ARG A 18 -2.02 23.89 -33.37
N VAL A 19 -1.02 24.27 -34.18
CA VAL A 19 0.39 24.32 -33.74
C VAL A 19 0.59 25.33 -32.61
N GLU A 20 0.00 26.54 -32.72
CA GLU A 20 0.03 27.55 -31.65
C GLU A 20 -0.66 27.05 -30.37
N GLU A 21 -1.79 26.34 -30.50
CA GLU A 21 -2.48 25.74 -29.35
C GLU A 21 -1.64 24.62 -28.71
N ALA A 22 -1.02 23.75 -29.53
CA ALA A 22 -0.13 22.71 -29.05
C ALA A 22 1.08 23.31 -28.32
N GLU A 23 1.65 24.40 -28.81
CA GLU A 23 2.74 25.12 -28.13
C GLU A 23 2.29 25.67 -26.78
N LYS A 24 1.13 26.33 -26.73
CA LYS A 24 0.60 26.82 -25.46
C LYS A 24 0.39 25.67 -24.46
N LYS A 25 -0.10 24.52 -24.94
CA LYS A 25 -0.30 23.35 -24.08
C LYS A 25 1.02 22.76 -23.61
N VAL A 26 2.04 22.67 -24.47
CA VAL A 26 3.34 22.07 -24.13
C VAL A 26 4.07 22.94 -23.12
N THR A 27 4.02 24.27 -23.29
CA THR A 27 4.63 25.24 -22.36
C THR A 27 3.96 25.22 -20.99
N GLU A 28 2.63 25.09 -20.94
CA GLU A 28 1.91 24.90 -19.68
C GLU A 28 2.29 23.57 -18.99
N ALA A 29 2.42 22.47 -19.76
CA ALA A 29 2.85 21.18 -19.21
C ALA A 29 4.25 21.28 -18.60
N LYS A 30 5.18 21.93 -19.31
CA LYS A 30 6.53 22.17 -18.82
C LYS A 30 6.57 23.04 -17.58
N GLN A 31 5.80 24.13 -17.53
CA GLN A 31 5.75 24.99 -16.33
C GLN A 31 5.27 24.22 -15.10
N LYS A 32 4.29 23.32 -15.25
CA LYS A 32 3.84 22.45 -14.17
C LYS A 32 4.93 21.46 -13.76
N LEU A 33 5.60 20.84 -14.73
CA LEU A 33 6.68 19.90 -14.45
C LEU A 33 7.88 20.58 -13.77
N ASP A 34 8.27 21.78 -14.23
CA ASP A 34 9.32 22.60 -13.60
C ASP A 34 8.96 22.93 -12.15
N ALA A 35 7.68 23.14 -11.85
CA ALA A 35 7.21 23.36 -10.48
C ALA A 35 7.30 22.08 -9.61
N GLU A 36 7.12 20.89 -10.19
CA GLU A 36 7.39 19.63 -9.49
C GLU A 36 8.89 19.38 -9.31
N ARG A 37 9.72 19.62 -10.32
CA ARG A 37 11.19 19.56 -10.20
C ARG A 37 11.73 20.54 -9.16
N ALA A 38 11.13 21.72 -9.02
CA ALA A 38 11.52 22.66 -7.96
C ALA A 38 11.30 22.08 -6.54
N LYS A 39 10.41 21.09 -6.39
CA LYS A 39 10.18 20.37 -5.14
C LYS A 39 11.07 19.12 -5.00
N GLU A 40 11.82 18.75 -6.04
CA GLU A 40 12.66 17.55 -6.07
C GLU A 40 13.74 17.58 -4.98
N VAL A 41 14.30 18.74 -4.67
CA VAL A 41 15.26 18.88 -3.55
C VAL A 41 14.61 18.49 -2.21
N ALA A 42 13.37 18.91 -1.98
CA ALA A 42 12.64 18.55 -0.76
C ALA A 42 12.24 17.06 -0.75
N LEU A 43 11.93 16.50 -1.92
CA LEU A 43 11.66 15.07 -2.09
C LEU A 43 12.91 14.22 -1.81
N GLN A 44 14.05 14.56 -2.40
CA GLN A 44 15.33 13.88 -2.17
C GLN A 44 15.74 13.96 -0.69
N ALA A 45 15.51 15.09 -0.02
CA ALA A 45 15.74 15.21 1.42
C ALA A 45 14.86 14.22 2.22
N LYS A 46 13.61 14.03 1.81
CA LYS A 46 12.68 13.09 2.45
C LYS A 46 13.03 11.62 2.17
N ILE A 47 13.47 11.31 0.95
CA ILE A 47 14.01 10.00 0.59
C ILE A 47 15.23 9.68 1.48
N ALA A 48 16.19 10.60 1.56
CA ALA A 48 17.37 10.43 2.39
C ALA A 48 17.05 10.26 3.89
N GLU A 49 16.04 10.98 4.40
CA GLU A 49 15.54 10.78 5.76
C GLU A 49 15.00 9.35 5.97
N LEU A 50 14.15 8.87 5.05
CA LEU A 50 13.59 7.52 5.10
C LEU A 50 14.68 6.44 4.97
N GLU A 51 15.66 6.61 4.09
CA GLU A 51 16.81 5.69 3.97
C GLU A 51 17.56 5.55 5.30
N ASN A 52 17.78 6.67 6.00
CA ASN A 52 18.43 6.66 7.31
C ASN A 52 17.58 5.95 8.38
N GLU A 53 16.26 6.16 8.38
CA GLU A 53 15.36 5.46 9.30
C GLU A 53 15.28 3.96 9.03
N VAL A 54 15.23 3.57 7.76
CA VAL A 54 15.30 2.16 7.31
C VAL A 54 16.60 1.53 7.82
N TYR A 55 17.74 2.19 7.60
CA TYR A 55 19.04 1.71 8.07
C TYR A 55 19.10 1.55 9.60
N ARG A 56 18.52 2.51 10.35
CA ARG A 56 18.44 2.43 11.82
C ARG A 56 17.61 1.22 12.26
N LEU A 57 16.42 1.03 11.68
CA LEU A 57 15.53 -0.08 12.02
C LEU A 57 16.15 -1.44 11.69
N GLU A 58 16.80 -1.56 10.53
CA GLU A 58 17.55 -2.77 10.16
C GLU A 58 18.66 -3.09 11.16
N THR A 59 19.37 -2.06 11.62
CA THR A 59 20.43 -2.22 12.63
C THR A 59 19.86 -2.64 13.98
N GLU A 60 18.73 -2.06 14.40
CA GLU A 60 18.06 -2.41 15.66
C GLU A 60 17.49 -3.83 15.64
N LEU A 61 16.83 -4.22 14.56
CA LEU A 61 16.32 -5.58 14.34
C LEU A 61 17.46 -6.61 14.41
N LYS A 62 18.59 -6.31 13.77
CA LYS A 62 19.78 -7.16 13.85
C LYS A 62 20.31 -7.28 15.28
N GLY A 63 20.34 -6.17 16.03
CA GLY A 63 20.74 -6.19 17.44
C GLY A 63 19.81 -7.02 18.33
N ILE A 64 18.50 -7.01 18.06
CA ILE A 64 17.51 -7.85 18.75
C ILE A 64 17.77 -9.33 18.43
N ASP A 65 17.97 -9.67 17.15
CA ASP A 65 18.26 -11.03 16.70
C ASP A 65 19.53 -11.58 17.38
N GLU A 66 20.57 -10.75 17.48
CA GLU A 66 21.88 -11.09 18.10
C GLU A 66 21.88 -11.04 19.64
N SER A 67 20.84 -10.51 20.29
CA SER A 67 20.80 -10.40 21.75
C SER A 67 20.68 -11.75 22.47
N ASP A 68 21.10 -11.83 23.73
CA ASP A 68 20.92 -13.03 24.58
C ASP A 68 19.50 -13.14 25.18
N SER A 69 18.56 -12.32 24.72
CA SER A 69 17.17 -12.31 25.22
C SER A 69 16.43 -13.60 24.84
N GLU A 70 15.42 -13.99 25.62
CA GLU A 70 14.57 -15.13 25.30
C GLU A 70 13.75 -14.86 24.02
N ASP A 71 13.47 -15.90 23.24
CA ASP A 71 12.85 -15.78 21.90
C ASP A 71 11.52 -15.03 21.92
N TYR A 72 10.68 -15.23 22.94
CA TYR A 72 9.41 -14.52 23.06
C TYR A 72 9.57 -13.03 23.34
N VAL A 73 10.67 -12.62 24.00
CA VAL A 73 11.01 -11.21 24.23
C VAL A 73 11.53 -10.58 22.94
N LYS A 74 12.37 -11.30 22.19
CA LYS A 74 12.85 -10.86 20.88
C LYS A 74 11.70 -10.63 19.92
N GLU A 75 10.79 -11.60 19.81
CA GLU A 75 9.66 -11.52 18.88
C GLU A 75 8.72 -10.35 19.22
N GLY A 76 8.44 -10.11 20.50
CA GLY A 76 7.61 -8.99 20.94
C GLY A 76 8.19 -7.60 20.60
N LEU A 77 9.51 -7.49 20.48
CA LEU A 77 10.20 -6.27 20.05
C LEU A 77 10.38 -6.22 18.52
N ARG A 78 10.66 -7.37 17.90
CA ARG A 78 10.91 -7.49 16.47
C ARG A 78 9.67 -7.19 15.64
N ALA A 79 8.53 -7.79 15.99
CA ALA A 79 7.29 -7.67 15.20
C ALA A 79 6.86 -6.21 14.92
N PRO A 80 6.78 -5.30 15.92
CA PRO A 80 6.42 -3.91 15.65
C PRO A 80 7.48 -3.16 14.83
N LEU A 81 8.77 -3.38 15.09
CA LEU A 81 9.85 -2.73 14.32
C LEU A 81 9.92 -3.22 12.88
N GLN A 82 9.62 -4.50 12.63
CA GLN A 82 9.53 -5.06 11.29
C GLN A 82 8.35 -4.46 10.52
N SER A 83 7.19 -4.32 11.16
CA SER A 83 6.03 -3.65 10.56
C SER A 83 6.33 -2.19 10.18
N GLU A 84 7.04 -1.46 11.06
CA GLU A 84 7.49 -0.09 10.78
C GLU A 84 8.51 -0.05 9.63
N LEU A 85 9.48 -0.96 9.61
CA LEU A 85 10.46 -1.09 8.54
C LEU A 85 9.80 -1.33 7.18
N ASP A 86 8.83 -2.23 7.11
CA ASP A 86 8.12 -2.56 5.88
C ASP A 86 7.27 -1.38 5.37
N ALA A 87 6.62 -0.65 6.28
CA ALA A 87 5.90 0.58 5.95
C ALA A 87 6.84 1.66 5.37
N LYS A 88 7.99 1.88 6.01
CA LYS A 88 8.99 2.86 5.55
C LYS A 88 9.60 2.47 4.21
N ARG A 89 9.95 1.19 4.01
CA ARG A 89 10.46 0.68 2.73
C ARG A 89 9.43 0.85 1.60
N THR A 90 8.16 0.59 1.87
CA THR A 90 7.08 0.79 0.89
C THR A 90 6.97 2.26 0.48
N LYS A 91 7.03 3.18 1.46
CA LYS A 91 6.98 4.61 1.21
C LYS A 91 8.21 5.11 0.47
N LEU A 92 9.40 4.64 0.85
CA LEU A 92 10.66 4.94 0.17
C LEU A 92 10.60 4.52 -1.30
N SER A 93 10.23 3.27 -1.58
CA SER A 93 10.05 2.75 -2.95
C SER A 93 9.04 3.57 -3.75
N THR A 94 7.92 3.98 -3.13
CA THR A 94 6.90 4.79 -3.80
C THR A 94 7.44 6.18 -4.19
N LEU A 95 8.24 6.81 -3.32
CA LEU A 95 8.82 8.13 -3.59
C LEU A 95 9.91 8.07 -4.67
N GLU A 96 10.74 7.02 -4.66
CA GLU A 96 11.75 6.78 -5.70
C GLU A 96 11.10 6.58 -7.08
N GLU A 97 10.07 5.72 -7.17
CA GLU A 97 9.32 5.50 -8.41
C GLU A 97 8.68 6.78 -8.96
N LEU A 98 8.12 7.63 -8.08
CA LEU A 98 7.54 8.91 -8.48
C LEU A 98 8.62 9.91 -8.93
N SER A 99 9.81 9.88 -8.32
CA SER A 99 10.96 10.69 -8.75
C SER A 99 11.38 10.32 -10.17
N ASP A 100 11.58 9.03 -10.43
CA ASP A 100 11.92 8.53 -11.77
C ASP A 100 10.85 8.89 -12.80
N LYS A 101 9.58 8.90 -12.38
CA LYS A 101 8.47 9.28 -13.25
C LYS A 101 8.51 10.75 -13.66
N ILE A 102 8.92 11.64 -12.77
CA ILE A 102 9.11 13.06 -13.06
C ILE A 102 10.21 13.23 -14.12
N ASP A 103 11.32 12.48 -14.00
CA ASP A 103 12.41 12.50 -14.99
C ASP A 103 11.98 11.97 -16.36
N GLU A 104 11.17 10.90 -16.41
CA GLU A 104 10.62 10.37 -17.65
C GLU A 104 9.71 11.40 -18.34
N LEU A 105 8.79 12.01 -17.59
CA LEU A 105 7.87 13.04 -18.09
C LEU A 105 8.63 14.26 -18.62
N ASP A 106 9.74 14.65 -17.99
CA ASP A 106 10.61 15.72 -18.46
C ASP A 106 11.21 15.43 -19.83
N ALA A 107 11.78 14.24 -20.00
CA ALA A 107 12.35 13.83 -21.26
C ALA A 107 11.30 13.79 -22.38
N GLU A 108 10.06 13.36 -22.08
CA GLU A 108 8.99 13.26 -23.07
C GLU A 108 8.35 14.60 -23.41
N ILE A 109 8.09 15.46 -22.42
CA ILE A 109 7.61 16.83 -22.67
C ILE A 109 8.66 17.62 -23.46
N ALA A 110 9.96 17.46 -23.17
CA ALA A 110 11.03 18.08 -23.95
C ALA A 110 11.09 17.60 -25.42
N LYS A 111 10.74 16.32 -25.69
CA LYS A 111 10.60 15.82 -27.08
C LYS A 111 9.39 16.45 -27.77
N LEU A 112 8.26 16.55 -27.08
CA LEU A 112 7.04 17.18 -27.61
C LEU A 112 7.26 18.66 -27.90
N GLU A 113 8.00 19.38 -27.05
CA GLU A 113 8.42 20.76 -27.29
C GLU A 113 9.17 20.91 -28.61
N LYS A 114 10.17 20.07 -28.84
CA LYS A 114 10.95 20.07 -30.08
C LYS A 114 10.08 19.74 -31.30
N ASN A 115 9.15 18.79 -31.18
CA ASN A 115 8.23 18.45 -32.26
C ASN A 115 7.32 19.63 -32.61
N VAL A 116 6.75 20.30 -31.61
CA VAL A 116 5.91 21.48 -31.83
C VAL A 116 6.71 22.63 -32.43
N GLU A 117 7.94 22.86 -31.97
CA GLU A 117 8.85 23.86 -32.57
C GLU A 117 9.19 23.53 -34.03
N TYR A 118 9.38 22.25 -34.35
CA TYR A 118 9.61 21.78 -35.70
C TYR A 118 8.40 22.04 -36.62
N PHE A 119 7.17 21.78 -36.14
CA PHE A 119 5.94 22.02 -36.90
C PHE A 119 5.71 23.46 -37.32
N LYS A 120 6.29 24.43 -36.60
CA LYS A 120 6.28 25.84 -36.99
C LYS A 120 7.14 26.15 -38.22
N LYS A 121 8.15 25.31 -38.48
CA LYS A 121 9.16 25.49 -39.53
C LYS A 121 8.89 24.62 -40.76
N THR A 122 8.01 23.62 -40.66
CA THR A 122 7.65 22.71 -41.76
C THR A 122 6.42 23.15 -42.55
N ASP A 123 6.27 22.56 -43.74
CA ASP A 123 5.08 22.73 -44.57
C ASP A 123 3.83 22.08 -43.95
N ALA A 124 2.66 22.53 -44.41
CA ALA A 124 1.37 22.12 -43.89
C ALA A 124 1.09 20.61 -44.06
N GLU A 125 1.62 19.97 -45.12
CA GLU A 125 1.33 18.57 -45.43
C GLU A 125 2.08 17.64 -44.46
N GLN A 126 3.33 17.96 -44.12
CA GLN A 126 4.09 17.28 -43.07
C GLN A 126 3.52 17.55 -41.67
N THR A 127 3.20 18.81 -41.36
CA THR A 127 2.64 19.17 -40.06
C THR A 127 1.30 18.47 -39.79
N GLU A 128 0.40 18.38 -40.78
CA GLU A 128 -0.90 17.69 -40.61
C GLU A 128 -0.73 16.20 -40.26
N GLN A 129 0.30 15.52 -40.78
CA GLN A 129 0.54 14.10 -40.53
C GLN A 129 0.95 13.80 -39.08
N TYR A 130 1.77 14.67 -38.47
CA TYR A 130 2.39 14.39 -37.17
C TYR A 130 1.78 15.18 -36.01
N LEU A 131 1.13 16.31 -36.28
CA LEU A 131 0.56 17.16 -35.23
C LEU A 131 -0.52 16.45 -34.41
N ALA A 132 -1.38 15.67 -35.04
CA ALA A 132 -2.44 14.95 -34.34
C ALA A 132 -1.90 13.90 -33.35
N ALA A 133 -0.77 13.26 -33.69
CA ALA A 133 -0.10 12.34 -32.77
C ALA A 133 0.53 13.10 -31.59
N ALA A 134 1.25 14.19 -31.87
CA ALA A 134 1.84 15.02 -30.82
C ALA A 134 0.81 15.65 -29.87
N GLU A 135 -0.35 16.06 -30.39
CA GLU A 135 -1.46 16.57 -29.57
C GLU A 135 -2.04 15.49 -28.65
N LYS A 136 -2.16 14.25 -29.13
CA LYS A 136 -2.61 13.12 -28.33
C LYS A 136 -1.59 12.78 -27.25
N ASP A 137 -0.33 12.62 -27.62
CA ASP A 137 0.76 12.33 -26.70
C ASP A 137 0.85 13.42 -25.62
N LEU A 138 0.71 14.69 -25.99
CA LEU A 138 0.68 15.79 -25.02
C LEU A 138 -0.51 15.72 -24.05
N ALA A 139 -1.69 15.32 -24.52
CA ALA A 139 -2.84 15.14 -23.65
C ALA A 139 -2.62 14.00 -22.65
N ASP A 140 -2.08 12.87 -23.12
CA ASP A 140 -1.77 11.71 -22.30
C ASP A 140 -0.70 12.06 -21.25
N LYS A 141 0.37 12.78 -21.64
CA LYS A 141 1.45 13.20 -20.73
C LYS A 141 1.00 14.24 -19.71
N LYS A 142 0.07 15.13 -20.05
CA LYS A 142 -0.54 16.05 -19.08
C LYS A 142 -1.35 15.31 -18.02
N ALA A 143 -2.12 14.30 -18.42
CA ALA A 143 -2.88 13.48 -17.48
C ALA A 143 -1.95 12.67 -16.57
N GLU A 144 -0.87 12.13 -17.13
CA GLU A 144 0.16 11.43 -16.37
C GLU A 144 0.86 12.35 -15.36
N LEU A 145 1.21 13.58 -15.75
CA LEU A 145 1.77 14.59 -14.86
C LEU A 145 0.82 14.97 -13.71
N GLU A 146 -0.47 15.19 -13.99
CA GLU A 146 -1.47 15.52 -12.96
C GLU A 146 -1.64 14.36 -11.96
N LYS A 147 -1.60 13.12 -12.45
CA LYS A 147 -1.63 11.94 -11.59
C LYS A 147 -0.37 11.84 -10.74
N THR A 148 0.82 12.02 -11.32
CA THR A 148 2.09 12.01 -10.60
C THR A 148 2.13 13.09 -9.53
N GLU A 149 1.65 14.31 -9.80
CA GLU A 149 1.53 15.38 -8.80
C GLU A 149 0.62 14.97 -7.63
N ALA A 150 -0.54 14.38 -7.92
CA ALA A 150 -1.47 13.94 -6.89
C ALA A 150 -0.90 12.79 -6.04
N ASP A 151 -0.28 11.80 -6.69
CA ASP A 151 0.36 10.66 -6.03
C ASP A 151 1.55 11.12 -5.19
N LEU A 152 2.35 12.07 -5.66
CA LEU A 152 3.44 12.67 -4.91
C LEU A 152 2.94 13.41 -3.67
N LYS A 153 1.92 14.24 -3.83
CA LYS A 153 1.31 14.95 -2.70
C LYS A 153 0.75 13.97 -1.68
N LYS A 154 0.19 12.85 -2.12
CA LYS A 154 -0.30 11.79 -1.24
C LYS A 154 0.86 11.08 -0.52
N ALA A 155 1.85 10.58 -1.25
CA ALA A 155 3.00 9.85 -0.70
C ALA A 155 3.81 10.69 0.30
N VAL A 156 3.95 11.99 0.04
CA VAL A 156 4.65 12.90 0.95
C VAL A 156 3.83 13.23 2.20
N ASN A 157 2.51 13.41 2.09
CA ASN A 157 1.69 13.88 3.21
C ASN A 157 0.95 12.79 3.98
N GLU A 158 0.82 11.58 3.41
CA GLU A 158 0.19 10.48 4.13
C GLU A 158 1.09 10.04 5.30
N PRO A 159 0.49 9.91 6.51
CA PRO A 159 1.19 9.28 7.61
C PRO A 159 1.59 7.88 7.18
N GLU A 160 2.76 7.44 7.64
CA GLU A 160 3.13 6.03 7.54
C GLU A 160 2.08 5.25 8.31
N LYS A 161 1.12 4.69 7.58
CA LYS A 161 0.33 3.62 8.13
C LYS A 161 1.32 2.49 8.37
N PRO A 162 1.45 1.97 9.60
CA PRO A 162 1.93 0.62 9.77
C PRO A 162 1.14 -0.20 8.75
N ALA A 163 1.80 -1.10 8.02
CA ALA A 163 1.10 -2.05 7.17
C ALA A 163 -0.12 -2.51 7.99
N GLU A 164 -1.34 -2.22 7.51
CA GLU A 164 -2.51 -2.88 8.09
C GLU A 164 -2.09 -4.33 8.09
N GLU A 165 -2.02 -4.95 9.29
CA GLU A 165 -1.94 -6.39 9.39
C GLU A 165 -2.91 -6.86 8.32
N THR A 166 -2.41 -7.56 7.28
CA THR A 166 -3.33 -8.26 6.38
C THR A 166 -4.26 -8.96 7.35
N PRO A 167 -5.55 -8.58 7.44
CA PRO A 167 -6.38 -9.21 8.43
C PRO A 167 -6.31 -10.67 8.03
N ALA A 168 -5.83 -11.52 8.95
CA ALA A 168 -6.00 -12.95 8.80
C ALA A 168 -7.45 -13.12 8.34
N PRO A 169 -7.69 -13.75 7.18
CA PRO A 169 -8.95 -13.62 6.46
C PRO A 169 -10.09 -13.75 7.45
N ALA A 170 -10.82 -12.66 7.65
CA ALA A 170 -11.94 -12.64 8.58
C ALA A 170 -12.79 -13.86 8.25
N PRO A 171 -13.18 -14.69 9.25
CA PRO A 171 -14.09 -15.79 8.99
C PRO A 171 -15.26 -15.21 8.21
N LYS A 172 -15.45 -15.75 7.01
CA LYS A 172 -16.44 -15.33 6.03
C LYS A 172 -17.75 -15.06 6.77
N PRO A 173 -18.40 -13.90 6.60
CA PRO A 173 -19.71 -13.69 7.18
C PRO A 173 -20.60 -14.84 6.72
N GLU A 174 -21.04 -15.69 7.67
CA GLU A 174 -22.20 -16.51 7.42
C GLU A 174 -23.33 -15.56 7.07
N GLN A 175 -24.00 -15.86 5.96
CA GLN A 175 -25.14 -15.11 5.48
C GLN A 175 -26.10 -14.84 6.64
N PRO A 176 -26.73 -13.66 6.72
CA PRO A 176 -27.81 -13.45 7.66
C PRO A 176 -28.83 -14.56 7.45
N ALA A 177 -29.05 -15.38 8.48
CA ALA A 177 -30.17 -16.30 8.49
C ALA A 177 -31.44 -15.48 8.19
N GLU A 178 -32.20 -15.91 7.19
CA GLU A 178 -33.49 -15.32 6.85
C GLU A 178 -34.32 -15.16 8.11
N GLN A 179 -34.85 -13.96 8.33
CA GLN A 179 -35.73 -13.68 9.46
C GLN A 179 -36.87 -14.70 9.49
N PRO A 180 -37.12 -15.39 10.62
CA PRO A 180 -38.26 -16.27 10.73
C PRO A 180 -39.54 -15.43 10.67
N LYS A 181 -40.48 -15.88 9.82
CA LYS A 181 -41.85 -15.35 9.73
C LYS A 181 -42.51 -15.35 11.12
N PRO A 182 -43.37 -14.36 11.45
CA PRO A 182 -44.08 -14.35 12.73
C PRO A 182 -44.93 -15.61 12.89
N ALA A 183 -44.82 -16.24 14.06
CA ALA A 183 -45.54 -17.46 14.39
C ALA A 183 -47.06 -17.21 14.50
N PRO A 184 -47.91 -18.13 14.00
CA PRO A 184 -49.33 -18.14 14.30
C PRO A 184 -49.59 -18.47 15.79
N ALA A 185 -50.71 -17.96 16.30
CA ALA A 185 -51.15 -18.03 17.70
C ALA A 185 -51.15 -19.47 18.30
N PRO A 186 -50.97 -19.61 19.63
CA PRO A 186 -50.72 -20.90 20.27
C PRO A 186 -51.92 -21.85 20.23
N GLN A 187 -51.65 -23.11 19.88
CA GLN A 187 -52.53 -24.26 20.11
C GLN A 187 -52.06 -25.06 21.34
N PRO A 188 -52.96 -25.81 22.01
CA PRO A 188 -52.71 -26.34 23.35
C PRO A 188 -51.67 -27.47 23.40
N ALA A 189 -51.03 -27.61 24.56
CA ALA A 189 -49.80 -28.39 24.79
C ALA A 189 -49.92 -29.92 24.55
N PRO A 190 -48.93 -30.53 23.88
CA PRO A 190 -48.69 -31.98 23.91
C PRO A 190 -47.62 -32.40 24.96
N ALA A 191 -47.76 -33.66 25.40
CA ALA A 191 -47.12 -34.38 26.52
C ALA A 191 -45.57 -34.36 26.63
N PRO A 192 -44.98 -34.67 27.81
CA PRO A 192 -43.53 -34.59 28.06
C PRO A 192 -42.69 -35.56 27.21
N LYS A 193 -41.48 -35.10 26.83
CA LYS A 193 -40.44 -35.85 26.08
C LYS A 193 -39.52 -36.67 27.02
N PRO A 194 -38.81 -37.70 26.52
CA PRO A 194 -38.02 -38.63 27.32
C PRO A 194 -36.72 -38.01 27.88
N GLU A 195 -36.25 -38.52 29.01
CA GLU A 195 -34.97 -38.21 29.66
C GLU A 195 -33.75 -38.54 28.76
N LYS A 196 -32.66 -37.79 28.95
CA LYS A 196 -31.37 -38.03 28.30
C LYS A 196 -30.81 -39.39 28.73
N THR A 197 -30.20 -40.12 27.81
CA THR A 197 -29.55 -41.41 28.07
C THR A 197 -28.26 -41.23 28.86
N ASP A 198 -27.97 -42.13 29.80
CA ASP A 198 -26.79 -42.10 30.68
C ASP A 198 -25.45 -41.95 29.91
N ASP A 199 -25.38 -42.47 28.67
CA ASP A 199 -24.19 -42.35 27.81
C ASP A 199 -23.87 -40.88 27.44
N GLN A 200 -24.87 -40.01 27.28
CA GLN A 200 -24.62 -38.58 27.01
C GLN A 200 -24.13 -37.83 28.23
N GLN A 201 -24.55 -38.23 29.44
CA GLN A 201 -24.03 -37.65 30.68
C GLN A 201 -22.59 -38.12 30.96
N ALA A 202 -22.27 -39.37 30.64
CA ALA A 202 -20.92 -39.91 30.80
C ALA A 202 -19.89 -39.22 29.89
N GLU A 203 -20.25 -38.88 28.64
CA GLU A 203 -19.37 -38.14 27.74
C GLU A 203 -19.15 -36.68 28.20
N GLU A 204 -20.20 -36.00 28.66
CA GLU A 204 -20.08 -34.64 29.20
C GLU A 204 -19.24 -34.59 30.49
N ASP A 205 -19.31 -35.62 31.34
CA ASP A 205 -18.49 -35.72 32.55
C ASP A 205 -17.03 -36.07 32.25
N TYR A 206 -16.76 -36.86 31.21
CA TYR A 206 -15.39 -37.15 30.74
C TYR A 206 -14.71 -35.91 30.16
N ALA A 207 -15.44 -35.13 29.36
CA ALA A 207 -14.94 -33.86 28.83
C ALA A 207 -14.61 -32.88 29.97
N ARG A 208 -15.46 -32.79 31.00
CA ARG A 208 -15.25 -31.87 32.14
C ARG A 208 -14.07 -32.28 33.05
N ARG A 209 -13.88 -33.57 33.29
CA ARG A 209 -12.76 -34.06 34.13
C ARG A 209 -11.39 -33.87 33.47
N SER A 210 -11.31 -34.02 32.14
CA SER A 210 -10.02 -33.82 31.43
C SER A 210 -9.58 -32.34 31.43
N GLU A 211 -10.53 -31.41 31.39
CA GLU A 211 -10.25 -29.97 31.47
C GLU A 211 -9.83 -29.52 32.88
N GLU A 212 -10.45 -30.06 33.93
CA GLU A 212 -10.00 -29.82 35.32
C GLU A 212 -8.65 -30.46 35.64
N GLU A 213 -8.33 -31.61 35.05
CA GLU A 213 -7.02 -32.26 35.23
C GLU A 213 -5.89 -31.46 34.56
N TYR A 214 -6.14 -30.91 33.38
CA TYR A 214 -5.19 -30.02 32.71
C TYR A 214 -4.92 -28.75 33.52
N ASN A 215 -5.96 -28.17 34.14
CA ASN A 215 -5.83 -26.98 34.98
C ASN A 215 -5.28 -27.25 36.39
N ARG A 216 -5.22 -28.51 36.84
CA ARG A 216 -4.65 -28.89 38.14
C ARG A 216 -3.19 -29.32 38.09
N LEU A 217 -2.58 -29.43 36.92
CA LEU A 217 -1.17 -29.79 36.81
C LEU A 217 -0.33 -28.74 37.58
N PRO A 218 0.31 -29.10 38.71
CA PRO A 218 1.09 -28.13 39.45
C PRO A 218 2.29 -27.75 38.59
N GLN A 219 2.42 -26.47 38.25
CA GLN A 219 3.71 -25.93 37.81
C GLN A 219 4.72 -26.31 38.88
N GLN A 220 5.61 -27.26 38.56
CA GLN A 220 6.60 -27.76 39.50
C GLN A 220 7.46 -26.59 39.95
N GLN A 221 7.29 -26.17 41.20
CA GLN A 221 8.30 -25.35 41.86
C GLN A 221 9.57 -26.20 41.98
N PRO A 222 10.75 -25.65 41.68
CA PRO A 222 11.99 -26.39 41.86
C PRO A 222 12.15 -26.77 43.35
N PRO A 223 12.71 -27.96 43.66
CA PRO A 223 12.84 -28.40 45.05
C PRO A 223 13.76 -27.46 45.83
N LYS A 224 13.31 -27.08 47.03
CA LYS A 224 14.11 -26.27 47.96
C LYS A 224 15.31 -27.10 48.46
N ALA A 225 16.50 -26.53 48.39
CA ALA A 225 17.71 -27.12 48.94
C ALA A 225 17.57 -27.40 50.44
N GLU A 226 17.72 -28.67 50.82
CA GLU A 226 17.73 -29.13 52.20
C GLU A 226 19.05 -28.74 52.88
N LYS A 227 18.99 -28.06 54.02
CA LYS A 227 20.18 -27.71 54.82
C LYS A 227 20.76 -28.98 55.46
N PRO A 228 22.10 -29.16 55.51
CA PRO A 228 22.69 -30.29 56.21
C PRO A 228 22.50 -30.16 57.73
N ALA A 229 22.20 -31.29 58.38
CA ALA A 229 21.98 -31.40 59.82
C ALA A 229 23.24 -31.08 60.65
N PRO A 230 23.09 -30.50 61.86
CA PRO A 230 24.23 -30.15 62.70
C PRO A 230 24.86 -31.40 63.35
N ALA A 231 26.20 -31.43 63.38
CA ALA A 231 26.98 -32.50 63.99
C ALA A 231 26.73 -32.61 65.52
N PRO A 232 26.73 -33.82 66.09
CA PRO A 232 26.59 -34.01 67.53
C PRO A 232 27.84 -33.51 68.27
N LYS A 233 27.61 -32.89 69.43
CA LYS A 233 28.59 -32.32 70.37
C LYS A 233 28.67 -33.18 71.64
N PRO A 234 29.76 -33.01 72.43
CA PRO A 234 30.87 -33.95 72.62
C PRO A 234 30.55 -35.20 73.45
#